data_AF-A0A960JJ00-F1
#
_entry.id   AF-A0A960JJ00-F1
#
_cell.length_a   1.000
_cell.length_b   1.000
_cell.length_c   1.000
_cell.angle_alpha   90.00
_cell.angle_beta   90.00
_cell.angle_gamma   90.00
#
_symmetry.space_group_name_H-M   'P 1'
#
loop_
_entity.id
_entity.type
_entity.pdbx_description
1 polymer ?
#
loop_
_entity_poly.entity_id
_entity_poly.type
_entity_poly.pdbx_seq_one_letter_code
_entity_poly.pdbx_strand_id
1 'polypeptide(L)'
;RFNQIDAKAKEQYDEENKREVEFSKAGRGERRKTGDLTWFAGDLHSHSFYSDGRWSIEGILKSASAKDLDFVSIVDHNTFAHHQKMETAGAKFPEILAIRGEEVTTHGGHINVWGLPKNEWVDFRVTPNLEESAQKIANEAAKFGAIASINHPFMDCPGCGWTYGKWGNLSAVEIWNGKWDEQDQRALVEWDKLLLNDVKVTGIASSDSHQQPNEPSKYPLNLPIGEPTVFVAAREKTVEAILGGIKDHKVFSADNPRRWMMLTANETATIGDTIEVPYGEVVKFKFTLGNFENGSKFWLYANGQVAKEYLIYEQNYEGEYNIYAKQDGYVRLEVRNAKNEMLGFSNPIFFRVKYPDESPRASKDQK
;
A
#
# COMPACT_ATOMS: atom_id res chain seq x y z
N ARG A 1 14.23 13.07 49.90
CA ARG A 1 12.88 12.67 49.47
C ARG A 1 12.70 12.60 47.95
N PHE A 2 13.66 13.04 47.12
CA PHE A 2 13.55 12.98 45.65
C PHE A 2 13.97 11.64 45.00
N ASN A 3 14.67 10.73 45.70
CA ASN A 3 15.16 9.47 45.10
C ASN A 3 14.27 8.23 45.33
N GLN A 4 13.19 8.33 46.12
CA GLN A 4 12.28 7.20 46.40
C GLN A 4 11.00 7.21 45.54
N ILE A 5 10.68 8.35 44.92
CA ILE A 5 9.50 8.49 44.07
C ILE A 5 9.77 7.90 42.67
N ASP A 6 11.00 8.01 42.16
CA ASP A 6 11.40 7.42 40.86
C ASP A 6 11.51 5.90 40.88
N ALA A 7 11.95 5.30 41.97
CA ALA A 7 12.09 3.83 42.06
C ALA A 7 10.71 3.14 42.07
N LYS A 8 9.72 3.73 42.75
CA LYS A 8 8.34 3.21 42.76
C LYS A 8 7.61 3.44 41.44
N ALA A 9 7.84 4.59 40.79
CA ALA A 9 7.31 4.83 39.45
C ALA A 9 7.89 3.85 38.42
N LYS A 10 9.17 3.50 38.55
CA LYS A 10 9.84 2.50 37.71
C LYS A 10 9.38 1.07 37.99
N GLU A 11 9.23 0.67 39.26
CA GLU A 11 8.66 -0.63 39.63
C GLU A 11 7.21 -0.77 39.15
N GLN A 12 6.41 0.28 39.25
CA GLN A 12 5.02 0.28 38.79
C GLN A 12 4.92 0.25 37.25
N TYR A 13 5.83 0.93 36.54
CA TYR A 13 5.99 0.83 35.08
C TYR A 13 6.45 -0.57 34.64
N ASP A 14 7.36 -1.19 35.37
CA ASP A 14 7.85 -2.56 35.10
C ASP A 14 6.80 -3.64 35.46
N GLU A 15 5.91 -3.39 36.43
CA GLU A 15 4.78 -4.28 36.76
C GLU A 15 3.57 -4.12 35.81
N GLU A 16 3.25 -2.91 35.35
CA GLU A 16 2.19 -2.69 34.35
C GLU A 16 2.57 -3.28 32.98
N ASN A 17 3.86 -3.25 32.62
CA ASN A 17 4.39 -3.88 31.40
C ASN A 17 4.61 -5.41 31.51
N LYS A 18 4.39 -6.01 32.70
CA LYS A 18 4.42 -7.47 32.90
C LYS A 18 3.07 -8.15 32.65
N ARG A 19 2.01 -7.40 32.30
CA ARG A 19 0.78 -8.00 31.81
C ARG A 19 1.02 -8.53 30.40
N GLU A 20 1.47 -9.78 30.32
CA GLU A 20 1.36 -10.57 29.10
C GLU A 20 -0.11 -10.63 28.72
N VAL A 21 -0.51 -9.74 27.80
CA VAL A 21 -1.71 -9.96 27.01
C VAL A 21 -1.40 -11.21 26.18
N GLU A 22 -1.93 -12.35 26.61
CA GLU A 22 -1.97 -13.56 25.80
C GLU A 22 -2.84 -13.26 24.58
N PHE A 23 -2.20 -12.79 23.51
CA PHE A 23 -2.79 -12.89 22.18
C PHE A 23 -2.89 -14.38 21.88
N SER A 24 -4.11 -14.89 21.77
CA SER A 24 -4.31 -16.26 21.34
C SER A 24 -3.53 -16.47 20.04
N LYS A 25 -2.74 -17.54 19.98
CA LYS A 25 -2.13 -18.02 18.75
C LYS A 25 -3.24 -18.56 17.85
N ALA A 26 -4.12 -17.69 17.36
CA ALA A 26 -4.90 -18.00 16.18
C ALA A 26 -3.89 -18.36 15.09
N GLY A 27 -3.97 -19.60 14.56
CA GLY A 27 -3.10 -20.01 13.47
C GLY A 27 -3.18 -19.01 12.33
N ARG A 28 -2.04 -18.72 11.69
CA ARG A 28 -1.97 -17.83 10.53
C ARG A 28 -2.91 -18.33 9.45
N GLY A 29 -3.70 -17.44 8.86
CA GLY A 29 -4.64 -17.80 7.80
C GLY A 29 -3.89 -18.20 6.52
N GLU A 30 -4.44 -19.14 5.75
CA GLU A 30 -3.91 -19.39 4.41
C GLU A 30 -4.09 -18.16 3.53
N ARG A 31 -3.02 -17.75 2.84
CA ARG A 31 -3.08 -16.64 1.91
C ARG A 31 -3.76 -17.01 0.61
N ARG A 32 -4.52 -16.05 0.09
CA ARG A 32 -5.17 -16.16 -1.21
C ARG A 32 -4.11 -16.26 -2.31
N LYS A 33 -4.44 -17.00 -3.36
CA LYS A 33 -3.59 -17.19 -4.53
C LYS A 33 -4.31 -16.82 -5.81
N THR A 34 -3.56 -16.36 -6.79
CA THR A 34 -4.03 -16.16 -8.16
C THR A 34 -2.98 -16.70 -9.10
N GLY A 35 -3.27 -17.83 -9.74
CA GLY A 35 -2.25 -18.61 -10.45
C GLY A 35 -1.13 -19.05 -9.51
N ASP A 36 0.09 -18.65 -9.82
CA ASP A 36 1.30 -18.92 -9.04
C ASP A 36 1.68 -17.79 -8.05
N LEU A 37 0.87 -16.74 -7.97
CA LEU A 37 1.06 -15.63 -7.05
C LEU A 37 0.34 -15.90 -5.73
N THR A 38 0.96 -15.47 -4.63
CA THR A 38 0.38 -15.42 -3.29
C THR A 38 0.21 -13.96 -2.87
N TRP A 39 -0.94 -13.63 -2.30
CA TRP A 39 -1.24 -12.29 -1.78
C TRP A 39 -0.76 -12.15 -0.34
N PHE A 40 0.39 -11.50 -0.16
CA PHE A 40 0.97 -11.24 1.15
C PHE A 40 0.41 -9.95 1.73
N ALA A 41 -0.05 -10.00 2.98
CA ALA A 41 -0.55 -8.83 3.69
C ALA A 41 0.59 -8.14 4.44
N GLY A 42 0.61 -6.81 4.50
CA GLY A 42 1.65 -6.10 5.23
C GLY A 42 1.35 -4.64 5.45
N ASP A 43 2.36 -3.97 5.97
CA ASP A 43 2.36 -2.53 6.25
C ASP A 43 3.69 -1.94 5.79
N LEU A 44 3.64 -0.85 5.04
CA LEU A 44 4.80 -0.25 4.39
C LEU A 44 5.31 1.02 5.09
N HIS A 45 4.62 1.48 6.14
CA HIS A 45 4.94 2.73 6.80
C HIS A 45 4.77 2.60 8.32
N SER A 46 5.89 2.52 9.03
CA SER A 46 5.90 2.48 10.49
C SER A 46 7.18 3.06 11.07
N HIS A 47 7.06 3.66 12.24
CA HIS A 47 8.12 4.41 12.92
C HIS A 47 8.47 3.82 14.28
N SER A 48 9.74 3.92 14.65
CA SER A 48 10.27 3.35 15.88
C SER A 48 10.94 4.41 16.75
N PHE A 49 11.49 3.99 17.90
CA PHE A 49 12.27 4.87 18.79
C PHE A 49 13.51 5.51 18.13
N TYR A 50 13.86 5.12 16.91
CA TYR A 50 15.01 5.67 16.20
C TYR A 50 14.67 6.95 15.40
N SER A 51 13.39 7.33 15.32
CA SER A 51 12.94 8.65 14.86
C SER A 51 11.97 9.27 15.88
N ASP A 52 10.68 9.34 15.57
CA ASP A 52 9.63 9.93 16.41
C ASP A 52 8.54 8.92 16.82
N GLY A 53 8.68 7.67 16.39
CA GLY A 53 7.89 6.55 16.85
C GLY A 53 8.14 6.18 18.31
N ARG A 54 7.17 5.52 18.91
CA ARG A 54 7.15 4.97 20.27
C ARG A 54 7.12 3.45 20.26
N TRP A 55 7.62 2.86 19.18
CA TRP A 55 7.75 1.42 19.04
C TRP A 55 9.19 0.97 19.20
N SER A 56 9.37 -0.15 19.90
CA SER A 56 10.56 -0.96 19.66
C SER A 56 10.38 -1.72 18.35
N ILE A 57 11.49 -2.04 17.68
CA ILE A 57 11.50 -2.91 16.50
C ILE A 57 10.81 -4.25 16.79
N GLU A 58 11.08 -4.82 17.97
CA GLU A 58 10.42 -6.03 18.45
C GLU A 58 8.91 -5.84 18.63
N GLY A 59 8.47 -4.68 19.11
CA GLY A 59 7.06 -4.33 19.27
C GLY A 59 6.31 -4.24 17.94
N ILE A 60 6.92 -3.61 16.92
CA ILE A 60 6.37 -3.57 15.55
C ILE A 60 6.19 -5.00 15.02
N LEU A 61 7.24 -5.83 15.08
CA LEU A 61 7.17 -7.20 14.57
C LEU A 61 6.17 -8.06 15.34
N LYS A 62 6.10 -7.91 16.67
CA LYS A 62 5.11 -8.58 17.51
C LYS A 62 3.69 -8.16 17.12
N SER A 63 3.45 -6.87 16.88
CA SER A 63 2.14 -6.36 16.48
C SER A 63 1.75 -6.87 15.09
N ALA A 64 2.68 -6.85 14.13
CA ALA A 64 2.49 -7.41 12.79
C ALA A 64 2.15 -8.90 12.84
N SER A 65 2.89 -9.68 13.65
CA SER A 65 2.62 -11.11 13.89
C SER A 65 1.24 -11.36 14.49
N ALA A 66 0.86 -10.61 15.53
CA ALA A 66 -0.44 -10.74 16.19
C ALA A 66 -1.62 -10.41 15.27
N LYS A 67 -1.41 -9.58 14.24
CA LYS A 67 -2.40 -9.23 13.22
C LYS A 67 -2.37 -10.13 11.99
N ASP A 68 -1.55 -11.18 12.03
CA ASP A 68 -1.32 -12.06 10.89
C ASP A 68 -0.92 -11.28 9.65
N LEU A 69 0.06 -10.37 9.75
CA LEU A 69 0.73 -9.78 8.58
C LEU A 69 1.89 -10.68 8.14
N ASP A 70 2.30 -10.59 6.88
CA ASP A 70 3.46 -11.29 6.32
C ASP A 70 4.73 -10.46 6.30
N PHE A 71 4.59 -9.15 6.15
CA PHE A 71 5.71 -8.23 6.09
C PHE A 71 5.38 -6.90 6.75
N VAL A 72 6.41 -6.20 7.19
CA VAL A 72 6.31 -4.83 7.66
C VAL A 72 7.57 -4.07 7.27
N SER A 73 7.43 -2.83 6.80
CA SER A 73 8.55 -1.93 6.62
C SER A 73 8.66 -0.96 7.78
N ILE A 74 9.88 -0.79 8.28
CA ILE A 74 10.24 0.19 9.29
C ILE A 74 11.05 1.27 8.56
N VAL A 75 10.58 2.50 8.65
CA VAL A 75 10.99 3.62 7.78
C VAL A 75 11.27 4.87 8.61
N ASP A 76 12.03 4.73 9.69
CA ASP A 76 12.37 5.88 10.54
C ASP A 76 12.95 7.06 9.74
N HIS A 77 12.51 8.27 10.10
CA HIS A 77 12.86 9.51 9.41
C HIS A 77 14.37 9.74 9.27
N ASN A 78 14.83 9.84 8.02
CA ASN A 78 16.19 10.29 7.65
C ASN A 78 17.33 9.52 8.37
N THR A 79 17.13 8.23 8.68
CA THR A 79 18.10 7.44 9.45
C THR A 79 18.04 5.94 9.17
N PHE A 80 19.21 5.29 9.19
CA PHE A 80 19.32 3.83 9.14
C PHE A 80 19.51 3.19 10.53
N ALA A 81 19.47 3.96 11.62
CA ALA A 81 19.89 3.50 12.95
C ALA A 81 19.13 2.24 13.42
N HIS A 82 17.85 2.11 13.07
CA HIS A 82 17.03 0.95 13.39
C HIS A 82 17.47 -0.34 12.69
N HIS A 83 18.14 -0.27 11.53
CA HIS A 83 18.57 -1.44 10.73
C HIS A 83 19.42 -2.41 11.53
N GLN A 84 20.21 -1.91 12.49
CA GLN A 84 21.07 -2.73 13.34
C GLN A 84 20.29 -3.71 14.21
N LYS A 85 19.07 -3.34 14.64
CA LYS A 85 18.22 -4.16 15.52
C LYS A 85 17.27 -5.06 14.75
N MET A 86 17.00 -4.76 13.48
CA MET A 86 16.02 -5.52 12.67
C MET A 86 16.38 -6.99 12.53
N GLU A 87 17.66 -7.34 12.38
CA GLU A 87 18.09 -8.73 12.22
C GLU A 87 17.84 -9.56 13.50
N THR A 88 18.27 -9.05 14.65
CA THR A 88 18.07 -9.73 15.95
C THR A 88 16.60 -9.79 16.35
N ALA A 89 15.83 -8.72 16.07
CA ALA A 89 14.40 -8.71 16.34
C ALA A 89 13.64 -9.65 15.37
N GLY A 90 13.99 -9.63 14.08
CA GLY A 90 13.42 -10.49 13.04
C GLY A 90 13.62 -11.97 13.31
N ALA A 91 14.75 -12.38 13.89
CA ALA A 91 14.99 -13.76 14.30
C ALA A 91 13.95 -14.29 15.32
N LYS A 92 13.27 -13.42 16.07
CA LYS A 92 12.19 -13.78 17.00
C LYS A 92 10.82 -13.92 16.33
N PHE A 93 10.66 -13.35 15.13
CA PHE A 93 9.43 -13.37 14.33
C PHE A 93 9.75 -13.79 12.88
N PRO A 94 10.28 -15.02 12.67
CA PRO A 94 10.70 -15.48 11.33
C PRO A 94 9.54 -15.56 10.33
N GLU A 95 8.31 -15.52 10.82
CA GLU A 95 7.10 -15.47 10.02
C GLU A 95 6.82 -14.06 9.43
N ILE A 96 7.47 -13.01 9.94
CA ILE A 96 7.38 -11.63 9.46
C ILE A 96 8.62 -11.27 8.65
N LEU A 97 8.44 -10.90 7.40
CA LEU A 97 9.48 -10.31 6.58
C LEU A 97 9.64 -8.82 6.96
N ALA A 98 10.70 -8.51 7.70
CA ALA A 98 11.04 -7.14 8.06
C ALA A 98 11.78 -6.45 6.90
N ILE A 99 11.17 -5.43 6.30
CA ILE A 99 11.72 -4.68 5.16
C ILE A 99 12.42 -3.43 5.69
N ARG A 100 13.75 -3.36 5.52
CA ARG A 100 14.52 -2.15 5.82
C ARG A 100 14.10 -1.03 4.88
N GLY A 101 13.81 0.13 5.45
CA GLY A 101 13.57 1.32 4.69
C GLY A 101 13.99 2.58 5.44
N GLU A 102 13.52 3.69 4.91
CA GLU A 102 13.72 5.04 5.41
C GLU A 102 12.58 5.90 4.87
N GLU A 103 12.00 6.74 5.72
CA GLU A 103 11.21 7.86 5.26
C GLU A 103 12.13 9.07 5.04
N VAL A 104 12.37 9.38 3.77
CA VAL A 104 13.13 10.55 3.35
C VAL A 104 12.24 11.78 3.51
N THR A 105 12.38 12.43 4.66
CA THR A 105 11.57 13.59 5.07
C THR A 105 12.24 14.87 4.61
N THR A 106 11.54 15.58 3.72
CA THR A 106 12.01 16.81 3.09
C THR A 106 11.04 17.97 3.34
N HIS A 107 11.38 19.18 2.91
CA HIS A 107 10.47 20.33 2.99
C HIS A 107 9.40 20.38 1.88
N GLY A 108 9.42 19.42 0.94
CA GLY A 108 8.57 19.43 -0.25
C GLY A 108 7.74 18.17 -0.47
N GLY A 109 7.67 17.29 0.54
CA GLY A 109 7.04 15.98 0.51
C GLY A 109 7.87 14.92 1.24
N HIS A 110 7.21 13.91 1.78
CA HIS A 110 7.89 12.75 2.35
C HIS A 110 7.92 11.60 1.34
N ILE A 111 9.00 10.81 1.36
CA ILE A 111 9.21 9.71 0.42
C ILE A 111 9.70 8.48 1.17
N ASN A 112 8.89 7.42 1.22
CA ASN A 112 9.38 6.14 1.70
C ASN A 112 10.29 5.49 0.66
N VAL A 113 11.46 5.02 1.11
CA VAL A 113 12.40 4.20 0.35
C VAL A 113 12.46 2.82 0.99
N TRP A 114 12.11 1.77 0.24
CA TRP A 114 12.07 0.40 0.74
C TRP A 114 13.11 -0.49 0.07
N GLY A 115 13.71 -1.39 0.84
CA GLY A 115 14.69 -2.36 0.35
C GLY A 115 16.15 -1.91 0.49
N LEU A 116 16.45 -0.99 1.40
CA LEU A 116 17.81 -0.51 1.60
C LEU A 116 18.74 -1.61 2.17
N PRO A 117 20.03 -1.63 1.80
CA PRO A 117 21.05 -2.42 2.48
C PRO A 117 21.24 -1.96 3.93
N LYS A 118 21.86 -2.82 4.76
CA LYS A 118 22.13 -2.48 6.15
C LYS A 118 23.08 -1.29 6.22
N ASN A 119 22.72 -0.28 7.01
CA ASN A 119 23.50 0.95 7.22
C ASN A 119 23.58 1.88 5.99
N GLU A 120 22.71 1.69 5.00
CA GLU A 120 22.56 2.62 3.87
C GLU A 120 21.28 3.46 4.05
N TRP A 121 21.31 4.67 3.50
CA TRP A 121 20.22 5.64 3.54
C TRP A 121 20.33 6.60 2.34
N VAL A 122 19.28 7.34 2.04
CA VAL A 122 19.18 8.29 0.94
C VAL A 122 19.17 9.72 1.48
N ASP A 123 20.05 10.57 0.94
CA ASP A 123 20.19 11.95 1.42
C ASP A 123 18.94 12.80 1.13
N PHE A 124 18.25 13.22 2.20
CA PHE A 124 17.06 14.07 2.19
C PHE A 124 17.29 15.53 1.79
N ARG A 125 18.55 15.98 1.68
CA ARG A 125 18.88 17.39 1.41
C ARG A 125 18.67 17.74 -0.06
N VAL A 126 17.40 17.96 -0.40
CA VAL A 126 16.93 18.40 -1.73
C VAL A 126 16.13 19.69 -1.63
N THR A 127 15.93 20.38 -2.75
CA THR A 127 15.23 21.67 -2.80
C THR A 127 13.74 21.44 -3.08
N PRO A 128 12.80 21.97 -2.27
CA PRO A 128 11.35 21.82 -2.51
C PRO A 128 10.91 22.51 -3.82
N ASN A 129 9.76 22.14 -4.36
CA ASN A 129 9.18 22.69 -5.60
C ASN A 129 9.98 22.44 -6.89
N LEU A 130 10.94 21.51 -6.88
CA LEU A 130 11.71 21.10 -8.06
C LEU A 130 11.47 19.63 -8.40
N GLU A 131 10.94 19.33 -9.59
CA GLU A 131 10.62 17.95 -10.00
C GLU A 131 11.85 17.04 -9.95
N GLU A 132 13.04 17.57 -10.30
CA GLU A 132 14.30 16.83 -10.25
C GLU A 132 14.72 16.39 -8.84
N SER A 133 14.22 17.03 -7.77
CA SER A 133 14.55 16.68 -6.39
C SER A 133 14.00 15.31 -6.01
N ALA A 134 12.73 15.03 -6.33
CA ALA A 134 12.14 13.71 -6.11
C ALA A 134 12.80 12.64 -7.00
N GLN A 135 13.12 12.99 -8.25
CA GLN A 135 13.83 12.07 -9.15
C GLN A 135 15.23 11.74 -8.63
N LYS A 136 15.93 12.70 -8.03
CA LYS A 136 17.25 12.46 -7.41
C LYS A 136 17.13 11.43 -6.28
N ILE A 137 16.15 11.57 -5.39
CA ILE A 137 15.89 10.61 -4.30
C ILE A 137 15.61 9.21 -4.88
N ALA A 138 14.72 9.12 -5.87
CA ALA A 138 14.40 7.85 -6.54
C ALA A 138 15.63 7.20 -7.21
N ASN A 139 16.49 8.01 -7.86
CA ASN A 139 17.70 7.53 -8.51
C ASN A 139 18.75 7.04 -7.51
N GLU A 140 18.91 7.71 -6.36
CA GLU A 140 19.79 7.25 -5.28
C GLU A 140 19.29 5.93 -4.70
N ALA A 141 17.98 5.81 -4.41
CA ALA A 141 17.37 4.56 -3.98
C ALA A 141 17.61 3.41 -4.98
N ALA A 142 17.43 3.68 -6.27
CA ALA A 142 17.61 2.69 -7.33
C ALA A 142 19.02 2.09 -7.41
N LYS A 143 20.06 2.81 -6.97
CA LYS A 143 21.44 2.27 -6.89
C LYS A 143 21.55 1.05 -5.98
N PHE A 144 20.63 0.93 -5.02
CA PHE A 144 20.55 -0.18 -4.09
C PHE A 144 19.54 -1.26 -4.50
N GLY A 145 18.83 -1.07 -5.62
CA GLY A 145 17.67 -1.89 -5.97
C GLY A 145 16.41 -1.57 -5.13
N ALA A 146 16.46 -0.53 -4.29
CA ALA A 146 15.33 -0.02 -3.53
C ALA A 146 14.34 0.72 -4.43
N ILE A 147 13.10 0.87 -3.97
CA ILE A 147 12.06 1.63 -4.66
C ILE A 147 11.56 2.76 -3.77
N ALA A 148 11.05 3.82 -4.41
CA ALA A 148 10.57 5.02 -3.74
C ALA A 148 9.05 5.19 -3.91
N SER A 149 8.39 5.67 -2.85
CA SER A 149 6.96 5.97 -2.82
C SER A 149 6.70 7.36 -2.26
N ILE A 150 5.73 8.06 -2.83
CA ILE A 150 5.22 9.31 -2.26
C ILE A 150 4.40 8.96 -1.01
N ASN A 151 4.64 9.65 0.10
CA ASN A 151 3.86 9.47 1.33
C ASN A 151 2.80 10.57 1.44
N HIS A 152 1.61 10.17 1.91
CA HIS A 152 0.49 11.04 2.31
C HIS A 152 0.48 12.45 1.66
N PRO A 153 0.36 12.56 0.32
CA PRO A 153 0.79 13.73 -0.46
C PRO A 153 0.04 15.03 -0.16
N PHE A 154 -1.12 14.92 0.49
CA PHE A 154 -1.99 16.02 0.86
C PHE A 154 -2.07 16.27 2.37
N MET A 155 -1.29 15.54 3.18
CA MET A 155 -1.31 15.66 4.63
C MET A 155 -0.86 17.06 5.07
N ASP A 156 -1.66 17.68 5.95
CA ASP A 156 -1.40 18.97 6.55
C ASP A 156 -0.43 18.85 7.74
N CYS A 157 0.85 18.65 7.40
CA CYS A 157 1.96 18.76 8.33
C CYS A 157 3.17 19.48 7.70
N PRO A 158 4.06 20.05 8.52
CA PRO A 158 5.22 20.78 8.02
C PRO A 158 6.10 19.90 7.11
N GLY A 159 6.14 20.22 5.82
CA GLY A 159 6.96 19.52 4.82
C GLY A 159 6.28 18.30 4.16
N CYS A 160 5.07 17.93 4.57
CA CYS A 160 4.37 16.74 4.07
C CYS A 160 3.70 16.94 2.71
N GLY A 161 3.18 18.14 2.46
CA GLY A 161 2.51 18.48 1.20
C GLY A 161 3.45 18.30 0.01
N TRP A 162 3.02 17.51 -0.97
CA TRP A 162 3.83 17.18 -2.15
C TRP A 162 3.99 18.38 -3.08
N THR A 163 5.23 18.76 -3.35
CA THR A 163 5.60 19.92 -4.19
C THR A 163 6.45 19.57 -5.40
N TYR A 164 6.90 18.32 -5.52
CA TYR A 164 7.83 17.89 -6.58
C TYR A 164 7.14 17.58 -7.92
N GLY A 165 5.92 18.05 -8.13
CA GLY A 165 5.20 17.86 -9.39
C GLY A 165 4.73 16.42 -9.60
N LYS A 166 5.07 15.82 -10.75
CA LYS A 166 4.46 14.58 -11.25
C LYS A 166 4.74 13.37 -10.35
N TRP A 167 3.71 12.56 -10.12
CA TRP A 167 3.82 11.35 -9.30
C TRP A 167 4.37 10.14 -10.06
N GLY A 168 4.22 10.12 -11.39
CA GLY A 168 4.62 8.99 -12.24
C GLY A 168 6.13 8.70 -12.32
N ASN A 169 6.96 9.53 -11.68
CA ASN A 169 8.40 9.32 -11.60
C ASN A 169 8.81 8.36 -10.46
N LEU A 170 7.88 8.04 -9.54
CA LEU A 170 8.09 7.13 -8.42
C LEU A 170 7.28 5.84 -8.61
N SER A 171 7.66 4.77 -7.90
CA SER A 171 7.05 3.44 -8.07
C SER A 171 5.66 3.35 -7.45
N ALA A 172 5.41 4.11 -6.38
CA ALA A 172 4.15 4.07 -5.65
C ALA A 172 3.78 5.43 -5.05
N VAL A 173 2.54 5.53 -4.60
CA VAL A 173 2.00 6.65 -3.83
C VAL A 173 1.03 6.12 -2.77
N GLU A 174 1.15 6.64 -1.56
CA GLU A 174 0.17 6.44 -0.50
C GLU A 174 -1.11 7.21 -0.83
N ILE A 175 -2.13 6.46 -1.20
CA ILE A 175 -3.49 6.96 -1.44
C ILE A 175 -4.28 7.00 -0.13
N TRP A 176 -3.88 6.16 0.83
CA TRP A 176 -4.52 6.02 2.11
C TRP A 176 -3.47 5.86 3.22
N ASN A 177 -3.38 6.85 4.09
CA ASN A 177 -2.48 6.82 5.24
C ASN A 177 -3.30 6.83 6.54
N GLY A 178 -3.13 5.80 7.37
CA GLY A 178 -3.80 5.71 8.67
C GLY A 178 -5.33 5.72 8.58
N LYS A 179 -5.99 6.59 9.34
CA LYS A 179 -7.46 6.68 9.30
C LYS A 179 -7.91 7.47 8.08
N TRP A 180 -8.73 6.84 7.23
CA TRP A 180 -9.28 7.45 6.02
C TRP A 180 -9.90 8.83 6.29
N ASP A 181 -9.47 9.85 5.54
CA ASP A 181 -9.98 11.22 5.63
C ASP A 181 -10.15 11.93 4.27
N GLU A 182 -10.36 13.25 4.30
CA GLU A 182 -10.52 14.07 3.09
C GLU A 182 -9.21 14.26 2.30
N GLN A 183 -8.05 14.15 2.96
CA GLN A 183 -6.73 14.27 2.35
C GLN A 183 -6.43 13.01 1.54
N ASP A 184 -6.76 11.84 2.07
CA ASP A 184 -6.74 10.57 1.32
C ASP A 184 -7.71 10.60 0.14
N GLN A 185 -8.90 11.18 0.32
CA GLN A 185 -9.87 11.34 -0.77
C GLN A 185 -9.32 12.21 -1.91
N ARG A 186 -8.51 13.24 -1.60
CA ARG A 186 -7.80 14.04 -2.61
C ARG A 186 -6.71 13.22 -3.30
N ALA A 187 -5.98 12.37 -2.56
CA ALA A 187 -4.98 11.46 -3.11
C ALA A 187 -5.60 10.48 -4.11
N LEU A 188 -6.74 9.88 -3.76
CA LEU A 188 -7.50 8.98 -4.64
C LEU A 188 -7.92 9.67 -5.94
N VAL A 189 -8.47 10.89 -5.84
CA VAL A 189 -8.91 11.66 -7.02
C VAL A 189 -7.73 12.02 -7.93
N GLU A 190 -6.59 12.38 -7.37
CA GLU A 190 -5.40 12.69 -8.18
C GLU A 190 -4.83 11.44 -8.83
N TRP A 191 -4.80 10.32 -8.11
CA TRP A 191 -4.38 9.03 -8.65
C TRP A 191 -5.29 8.56 -9.80
N ASP A 192 -6.61 8.70 -9.67
CA ASP A 192 -7.53 8.39 -10.76
C ASP A 192 -7.25 9.22 -12.03
N LYS A 193 -6.88 10.50 -11.89
CA LYS A 193 -6.48 11.33 -13.04
C LYS A 193 -5.20 10.81 -13.69
N LEU A 194 -4.23 10.34 -12.91
CA LEU A 194 -3.00 9.76 -13.44
C LEU A 194 -3.30 8.49 -14.23
N LEU A 195 -4.10 7.58 -13.67
CA LEU A 195 -4.52 6.35 -14.34
C LEU A 195 -5.28 6.63 -15.64
N LEU A 196 -6.16 7.63 -15.65
CA LEU A 196 -6.87 8.10 -16.84
C LEU A 196 -5.95 8.59 -17.97
N ASN A 197 -4.78 9.11 -17.61
CA ASN A 197 -3.76 9.58 -18.56
C ASN A 197 -2.67 8.53 -18.81
N ASP A 198 -2.96 7.26 -18.51
CA ASP A 198 -2.04 6.13 -18.70
C ASP A 198 -0.72 6.24 -17.90
N VAL A 199 -0.71 7.04 -16.84
CA VAL A 199 0.40 7.14 -15.90
C VAL A 199 0.20 6.09 -14.81
N LYS A 200 0.95 5.00 -14.92
CA LYS A 200 0.87 3.86 -14.00
C LYS A 200 1.79 4.07 -12.80
N VAL A 201 1.24 4.62 -11.72
CA VAL A 201 1.88 4.64 -10.39
C VAL A 201 1.06 3.75 -9.46
N THR A 202 1.70 2.92 -8.65
CA THR A 202 1.00 1.99 -7.75
C THR A 202 0.36 2.75 -6.59
N GLY A 203 -0.96 2.66 -6.47
CA GLY A 203 -1.65 3.16 -5.28
C GLY A 203 -1.49 2.18 -4.13
N ILE A 204 -1.06 2.66 -2.96
CA ILE A 204 -0.91 1.83 -1.75
C ILE A 204 -1.64 2.45 -0.55
N ALA A 205 -1.74 1.67 0.51
CA ALA A 205 -2.16 2.12 1.83
C ALA A 205 -1.19 1.63 2.91
N SER A 206 -1.02 2.41 3.97
CA SER A 206 -0.14 2.08 5.09
C SER A 206 -0.60 2.73 6.39
N SER A 207 -0.12 2.22 7.53
CA SER A 207 -0.60 2.71 8.83
C SER A 207 0.02 4.02 9.25
N ASP A 208 1.30 4.24 8.92
CA ASP A 208 2.12 5.32 9.49
C ASP A 208 2.12 5.28 11.02
N SER A 209 2.29 4.06 11.54
CA SER A 209 2.17 3.81 12.97
C SER A 209 3.34 4.40 13.74
N HIS A 210 3.00 5.34 14.63
CA HIS A 210 3.94 5.94 15.55
C HIS A 210 3.81 5.39 16.98
N GLN A 211 2.70 4.77 17.36
CA GLN A 211 2.54 4.26 18.73
C GLN A 211 1.49 3.15 18.85
N GLN A 212 1.56 2.40 19.96
CA GLN A 212 0.55 1.41 20.29
C GLN A 212 -0.83 2.03 20.51
N PRO A 213 -1.91 1.36 20.07
CA PRO A 213 -3.26 1.78 20.41
C PRO A 213 -3.42 1.88 21.93
N ASN A 214 -3.94 3.01 22.39
CA ASN A 214 -4.21 3.34 23.80
C ASN A 214 -3.02 3.83 24.64
N GLU A 215 -1.85 4.10 24.05
CA GLU A 215 -0.85 4.90 24.76
C GLU A 215 -1.26 6.38 24.85
N PRO A 216 -1.21 7.00 26.04
CA PRO A 216 -1.47 8.42 26.19
C PRO A 216 -0.42 9.22 25.39
N SER A 217 -0.87 9.99 24.41
CA SER A 217 -0.01 10.94 23.72
C SER A 217 -0.66 12.32 23.62
N LYS A 218 0.20 13.33 23.55
CA LYS A 218 -0.19 14.72 23.32
C LYS A 218 -0.64 14.96 21.86
N TYR A 219 -0.33 14.03 20.97
CA TYR A 219 -0.61 14.06 19.53
C TYR A 219 -1.18 12.70 19.10
N PRO A 220 -2.49 12.59 18.82
CA PRO A 220 -3.15 11.31 18.64
C PRO A 220 -2.88 10.69 17.25
N LEU A 221 -1.62 10.36 16.94
CA LEU A 221 -1.24 9.46 15.84
C LEU A 221 -1.33 8.00 16.32
N ASN A 222 -2.47 7.64 16.93
CA ASN A 222 -2.79 6.29 17.37
C ASN A 222 -3.21 5.42 16.16
N LEU A 223 -2.28 5.22 15.24
CA LEU A 223 -2.49 4.46 14.02
C LEU A 223 -1.93 3.04 14.24
N PRO A 224 -2.77 2.00 14.29
CA PRO A 224 -2.30 0.65 14.56
C PRO A 224 -1.51 0.09 13.37
N ILE A 225 -0.40 -0.63 13.62
CA ILE A 225 0.34 -1.37 12.58
C ILE A 225 -0.61 -2.19 11.71
N GLY A 226 -0.49 -2.10 10.40
CA GLY A 226 -1.33 -2.80 9.42
C GLY A 226 -2.77 -2.30 9.31
N GLU A 227 -3.09 -1.12 9.81
CA GLU A 227 -4.40 -0.49 9.61
C GLU A 227 -4.21 0.93 9.04
N PRO A 228 -4.32 1.11 7.71
CA PRO A 228 -4.70 0.13 6.69
C PRO A 228 -3.61 -0.91 6.36
N THR A 229 -4.05 -2.00 5.74
CA THR A 229 -3.21 -3.10 5.24
C THR A 229 -3.03 -2.98 3.73
N VAL A 230 -1.80 -3.19 3.27
CA VAL A 230 -1.50 -3.44 1.86
C VAL A 230 -1.40 -4.94 1.58
N PHE A 231 -1.91 -5.38 0.44
CA PHE A 231 -1.76 -6.75 -0.04
C PHE A 231 -1.01 -6.75 -1.36
N VAL A 232 0.12 -7.46 -1.40
CA VAL A 232 1.02 -7.51 -2.55
C VAL A 232 1.07 -8.93 -3.09
N ALA A 233 0.79 -9.11 -4.38
CA ALA A 233 0.93 -10.41 -5.01
C ALA A 233 2.39 -10.67 -5.39
N ALA A 234 2.96 -11.77 -4.88
CA ALA A 234 4.31 -12.19 -5.20
C ALA A 234 4.42 -13.71 -5.22
N ARG A 235 5.45 -14.25 -5.89
CA ARG A 235 5.70 -15.70 -5.98
C ARG A 235 6.23 -16.28 -4.68
N GLU A 236 6.93 -15.46 -3.90
CA GLU A 236 7.58 -15.82 -2.66
C GLU A 236 7.62 -14.63 -1.71
N LYS A 237 7.85 -14.90 -0.42
CA LYS A 237 7.92 -13.89 0.64
C LYS A 237 9.37 -13.42 0.84
N THR A 238 9.91 -12.72 -0.16
CA THR A 238 11.24 -12.09 -0.13
C THR A 238 11.10 -10.58 -0.36
N VAL A 239 12.09 -9.79 0.08
CA VAL A 239 12.03 -8.32 -0.11
C VAL A 239 11.91 -8.00 -1.59
N GLU A 240 12.74 -8.63 -2.40
CA GLU A 240 12.81 -8.45 -3.84
C GLU A 240 11.48 -8.78 -4.51
N ALA A 241 10.81 -9.87 -4.13
CA ALA A 241 9.55 -10.28 -4.71
C ALA A 241 8.39 -9.35 -4.29
N ILE A 242 8.36 -8.89 -3.04
CA ILE A 242 7.34 -7.92 -2.58
C ILE A 242 7.53 -6.58 -3.30
N LEU A 243 8.76 -6.05 -3.37
CA LEU A 243 9.03 -4.80 -4.09
C LEU A 243 8.78 -4.95 -5.60
N GLY A 244 9.00 -6.14 -6.17
CA GLY A 244 8.61 -6.49 -7.52
C GLY A 244 7.10 -6.40 -7.73
N GLY A 245 6.31 -7.01 -6.85
CA GLY A 245 4.84 -6.94 -6.91
C GLY A 245 4.30 -5.51 -6.81
N ILE A 246 4.93 -4.66 -5.99
CA ILE A 246 4.59 -3.22 -5.91
C ILE A 246 4.90 -2.51 -7.24
N LYS A 247 6.08 -2.71 -7.83
CA LYS A 247 6.44 -2.13 -9.13
C LYS A 247 5.51 -2.60 -10.26
N ASP A 248 5.04 -3.84 -10.19
CA ASP A 248 4.16 -4.44 -11.20
C ASP A 248 2.67 -4.11 -10.94
N HIS A 249 2.37 -3.18 -10.02
CA HIS A 249 1.02 -2.75 -9.65
C HIS A 249 0.12 -3.89 -9.11
N LYS A 250 0.71 -4.99 -8.63
CA LYS A 250 0.01 -6.16 -8.12
C LYS A 250 -0.41 -5.97 -6.68
N VAL A 251 -1.18 -4.91 -6.45
CA VAL A 251 -1.49 -4.40 -5.11
C VAL A 251 -2.98 -4.12 -4.95
N PHE A 252 -3.55 -4.53 -3.82
CA PHE A 252 -4.78 -3.93 -3.31
C PHE A 252 -4.58 -3.52 -1.84
N SER A 253 -5.50 -2.74 -1.32
CA SER A 253 -5.44 -2.23 0.05
C SER A 253 -6.81 -2.31 0.72
N ALA A 254 -6.82 -2.50 2.03
CA ALA A 254 -8.03 -2.54 2.85
C ALA A 254 -7.75 -1.95 4.24
N ASP A 255 -8.78 -1.55 5.00
CA ASP A 255 -8.56 -0.99 6.35
C ASP A 255 -7.94 -1.99 7.34
N ASN A 256 -7.99 -3.30 7.07
CA ASN A 256 -7.48 -4.33 7.97
C ASN A 256 -7.15 -5.64 7.23
N PRO A 257 -6.34 -6.53 7.82
CA PRO A 257 -5.75 -7.67 7.10
C PRO A 257 -6.72 -8.84 6.90
N ARG A 258 -7.93 -8.77 7.45
CA ARG A 258 -8.95 -9.82 7.28
C ARG A 258 -9.77 -9.63 6.02
N ARG A 259 -9.75 -8.46 5.41
CA ARG A 259 -10.49 -8.17 4.18
C ARG A 259 -9.70 -8.61 2.96
N TRP A 260 -10.41 -9.06 1.95
CA TRP A 260 -9.78 -9.48 0.70
C TRP A 260 -10.62 -9.08 -0.49
N MET A 261 -9.94 -8.68 -1.57
CA MET A 261 -10.53 -8.21 -2.82
C MET A 261 -9.73 -8.78 -3.98
N MET A 262 -10.35 -9.63 -4.79
CA MET A 262 -9.78 -10.21 -5.99
C MET A 262 -10.50 -9.68 -7.21
N LEU A 263 -9.73 -9.37 -8.25
CA LEU A 263 -10.22 -9.06 -9.58
C LEU A 263 -9.39 -9.86 -10.58
N THR A 264 -10.07 -10.54 -11.50
CA THR A 264 -9.43 -11.22 -12.64
C THR A 264 -10.10 -10.82 -13.93
N ALA A 265 -9.36 -10.90 -15.03
CA ALA A 265 -9.85 -10.65 -16.38
C ALA A 265 -9.49 -11.81 -17.30
N ASN A 266 -10.45 -12.28 -18.10
CA ASN A 266 -10.29 -13.40 -19.02
C ASN A 266 -9.65 -14.64 -18.36
N GLU A 267 -10.04 -14.90 -17.11
CA GLU A 267 -9.64 -16.03 -16.24
C GLU A 267 -8.18 -16.02 -15.76
N THR A 268 -7.24 -15.49 -16.54
CA THR A 268 -5.81 -15.60 -16.26
C THR A 268 -5.17 -14.33 -15.74
N ALA A 269 -5.62 -13.15 -16.18
CA ALA A 269 -5.05 -11.89 -15.75
C ALA A 269 -5.64 -11.45 -14.41
N THR A 270 -4.87 -10.71 -13.63
CA THR A 270 -5.27 -10.18 -12.32
C THR A 270 -4.81 -8.74 -12.14
N ILE A 271 -5.09 -8.17 -10.96
CA ILE A 271 -4.70 -6.83 -10.54
C ILE A 271 -3.24 -6.54 -10.92
N GLY A 272 -3.01 -5.42 -11.58
CA GLY A 272 -1.72 -4.97 -12.11
C GLY A 272 -1.43 -5.41 -13.54
N ASP A 273 -2.05 -6.48 -14.05
CA ASP A 273 -1.79 -6.98 -15.40
C ASP A 273 -2.33 -6.03 -16.48
N THR A 274 -1.70 -6.10 -17.65
CA THR A 274 -2.21 -5.50 -18.90
C THR A 274 -2.50 -6.60 -19.89
N ILE A 275 -3.74 -6.67 -20.39
CA ILE A 275 -4.14 -7.62 -21.44
C ILE A 275 -4.35 -6.93 -22.77
N GLU A 276 -4.13 -7.65 -23.88
CA GLU A 276 -4.48 -7.18 -25.20
C GLU A 276 -5.79 -7.82 -25.67
N VAL A 277 -6.71 -7.02 -26.19
CA VAL A 277 -8.07 -7.46 -26.55
C VAL A 277 -8.45 -6.88 -27.92
N PRO A 278 -8.95 -7.67 -28.88
CA PRO A 278 -9.40 -7.12 -30.16
C PRO A 278 -10.55 -6.12 -30.01
N TYR A 279 -10.61 -5.13 -30.90
CA TYR A 279 -11.70 -4.16 -30.92
C TYR A 279 -13.07 -4.84 -31.03
N GLY A 280 -13.98 -4.47 -30.14
CA GLY A 280 -15.33 -5.00 -30.09
C GLY A 280 -15.50 -6.31 -29.34
N GLU A 281 -14.40 -6.99 -28.95
CA GLU A 281 -14.47 -8.20 -28.12
C GLU A 281 -14.79 -7.88 -26.66
N VAL A 282 -15.25 -8.90 -25.92
CA VAL A 282 -15.62 -8.76 -24.51
C VAL A 282 -14.43 -9.04 -23.59
N VAL A 283 -14.16 -8.12 -22.69
CA VAL A 283 -13.32 -8.35 -21.51
C VAL A 283 -14.21 -8.84 -20.38
N LYS A 284 -13.98 -10.07 -19.92
CA LYS A 284 -14.75 -10.68 -18.83
C LYS A 284 -14.03 -10.51 -17.51
N PHE A 285 -14.57 -9.68 -16.63
CA PHE A 285 -14.06 -9.51 -15.28
C PHE A 285 -14.80 -10.44 -14.31
N LYS A 286 -14.05 -11.10 -13.43
CA LYS A 286 -14.60 -11.77 -12.26
C LYS A 286 -14.05 -11.09 -11.02
N PHE A 287 -14.91 -10.83 -10.05
CA PHE A 287 -14.51 -10.26 -8.77
C PHE A 287 -14.96 -11.16 -7.63
N THR A 288 -14.18 -11.09 -6.55
CA THR A 288 -14.49 -11.84 -5.34
C THR A 288 -14.03 -11.01 -4.14
N LEU A 289 -14.94 -10.73 -3.22
CA LEU A 289 -14.72 -9.89 -2.04
C LEU A 289 -15.11 -10.68 -0.79
N GLY A 290 -14.47 -10.41 0.34
CA GLY A 290 -15.00 -10.95 1.60
C GLY A 290 -14.50 -10.29 2.86
N ASN A 291 -15.23 -10.61 3.94
CA ASN A 291 -15.11 -10.04 5.27
C ASN A 291 -15.38 -8.51 5.32
N PHE A 292 -16.23 -8.04 4.41
CA PHE A 292 -16.82 -6.71 4.46
C PHE A 292 -18.14 -6.75 5.21
N GLU A 293 -18.49 -5.66 5.87
CA GLU A 293 -19.73 -5.58 6.65
C GLU A 293 -20.97 -5.46 5.75
N ASN A 294 -22.08 -6.08 6.18
CA ASN A 294 -23.36 -5.98 5.49
C ASN A 294 -23.82 -4.51 5.43
N GLY A 295 -24.30 -4.09 4.27
CA GLY A 295 -24.66 -2.70 3.99
C GLY A 295 -23.52 -1.86 3.41
N SER A 296 -22.30 -2.40 3.35
CA SER A 296 -21.23 -1.82 2.54
C SER A 296 -21.60 -1.84 1.06
N LYS A 297 -20.96 -0.95 0.29
CA LYS A 297 -21.08 -0.91 -1.16
C LYS A 297 -19.71 -1.09 -1.79
N PHE A 298 -19.70 -1.67 -2.97
CA PHE A 298 -18.49 -1.65 -3.80
C PHE A 298 -18.81 -1.27 -5.24
N TRP A 299 -17.80 -0.70 -5.88
CA TRP A 299 -17.87 -0.20 -7.24
C TRP A 299 -16.78 -0.83 -8.09
N LEU A 300 -17.14 -1.16 -9.32
CA LEU A 300 -16.18 -1.32 -10.41
C LEU A 300 -16.06 0.03 -11.08
N TYR A 301 -14.86 0.61 -11.03
CA TYR A 301 -14.50 1.80 -11.78
C TYR A 301 -13.86 1.38 -13.10
N ALA A 302 -14.34 1.94 -14.21
CA ALA A 302 -13.70 1.81 -15.52
C ALA A 302 -13.35 3.20 -16.04
N ASN A 303 -12.07 3.44 -16.35
CA ASN A 303 -11.59 4.74 -16.83
C ASN A 303 -12.13 5.91 -15.99
N GLY A 304 -11.88 5.87 -14.68
CA GLY A 304 -12.26 6.93 -13.74
C GLY A 304 -13.77 7.11 -13.50
N GLN A 305 -14.62 6.30 -14.12
CA GLN A 305 -16.07 6.38 -13.97
C GLN A 305 -16.64 5.12 -13.33
N VAL A 306 -17.73 5.28 -12.58
CA VAL A 306 -18.46 4.13 -12.03
C VAL A 306 -19.08 3.33 -13.19
N ALA A 307 -18.55 2.14 -13.41
CA ALA A 307 -19.05 1.20 -14.40
C ALA A 307 -20.23 0.38 -13.83
N LYS A 308 -20.14 0.03 -12.53
CA LYS A 308 -21.20 -0.68 -11.80
C LYS A 308 -21.06 -0.48 -10.29
N GLU A 309 -22.20 -0.39 -9.62
CA GLU A 309 -22.35 -0.41 -8.16
C GLU A 309 -23.02 -1.71 -7.72
N TYR A 310 -22.60 -2.22 -6.56
CA TYR A 310 -23.13 -3.39 -5.89
C TYR A 310 -23.31 -3.13 -4.38
N LEU A 311 -24.27 -3.80 -3.77
CA LEU A 311 -24.51 -3.81 -2.33
C LEU A 311 -23.99 -5.13 -1.73
N ILE A 312 -23.22 -5.06 -0.66
CA ILE A 312 -22.74 -6.23 0.09
C ILE A 312 -23.78 -6.61 1.14
N TYR A 313 -24.32 -7.83 1.02
CA TYR A 313 -25.29 -8.40 1.96
C TYR A 313 -24.86 -9.80 2.47
N GLU A 314 -23.70 -10.28 2.03
CA GLU A 314 -23.10 -11.56 2.41
C GLU A 314 -21.63 -11.37 2.78
N GLN A 315 -21.09 -12.28 3.60
CA GLN A 315 -19.70 -12.22 4.06
C GLN A 315 -18.68 -12.46 2.94
N ASN A 316 -19.02 -13.27 1.95
CA ASN A 316 -18.23 -13.48 0.75
C ASN A 316 -19.13 -13.17 -0.44
N TYR A 317 -18.65 -12.34 -1.36
CA TYR A 317 -19.41 -11.88 -2.50
C TYR A 317 -18.62 -12.15 -3.78
N GLU A 318 -19.26 -12.76 -4.77
CA GLU A 318 -18.65 -13.06 -6.05
C GLU A 318 -19.56 -12.64 -7.20
N GLY A 319 -18.98 -12.33 -8.34
CA GLY A 319 -19.74 -11.98 -9.52
C GLY A 319 -18.87 -11.69 -10.72
N GLU A 320 -19.54 -11.36 -11.82
CA GLU A 320 -18.92 -11.08 -13.10
C GLU A 320 -19.38 -9.72 -13.64
N TYR A 321 -18.52 -9.10 -14.44
CA TYR A 321 -18.81 -7.87 -15.15
C TYR A 321 -18.11 -7.87 -16.51
N ASN A 322 -18.82 -7.49 -17.56
CA ASN A 322 -18.32 -7.57 -18.93
C ASN A 322 -18.23 -6.17 -19.53
N ILE A 323 -17.11 -5.87 -20.20
CA ILE A 323 -16.90 -4.63 -20.96
C ILE A 323 -16.59 -4.97 -22.40
N TYR A 324 -17.20 -4.26 -23.36
CA TYR A 324 -16.80 -4.32 -24.76
C TYR A 324 -15.57 -3.43 -25.00
N ALA A 325 -14.49 -4.02 -25.52
CA ALA A 325 -13.22 -3.39 -25.77
C ALA A 325 -13.29 -2.41 -26.96
N LYS A 326 -13.74 -1.18 -26.72
CA LYS A 326 -13.87 -0.14 -27.76
C LYS A 326 -12.74 0.90 -27.75
N GLN A 327 -12.02 0.97 -26.65
CA GLN A 327 -10.87 1.85 -26.42
C GLN A 327 -10.00 1.23 -25.33
N ASP A 328 -8.75 1.64 -25.25
CA ASP A 328 -7.89 1.31 -24.11
C ASP A 328 -8.56 1.71 -22.80
N GLY A 329 -8.24 0.97 -21.75
CA GLY A 329 -8.74 1.33 -20.44
C GLY A 329 -8.24 0.46 -19.32
N TYR A 330 -8.88 0.64 -18.18
CA TYR A 330 -8.62 -0.12 -16.98
C TYR A 330 -9.90 -0.34 -16.16
N VAL A 331 -9.88 -1.35 -15.30
CA VAL A 331 -10.90 -1.58 -14.27
C VAL A 331 -10.25 -1.73 -12.91
N ARG A 332 -10.77 -1.04 -11.89
CA ARG A 332 -10.37 -1.20 -10.47
C ARG A 332 -11.58 -1.35 -9.56
N LEU A 333 -11.36 -1.91 -8.37
CA LEU A 333 -12.36 -2.04 -7.33
C LEU A 333 -12.21 -0.93 -6.27
N GLU A 334 -13.32 -0.55 -5.68
CA GLU A 334 -13.39 0.31 -4.49
C GLU A 334 -14.55 -0.16 -3.60
N VAL A 335 -14.34 -0.18 -2.29
CA VAL A 335 -15.33 -0.61 -1.30
C VAL A 335 -15.44 0.48 -0.24
N ARG A 336 -16.67 0.83 0.14
CA ARG A 336 -16.95 1.79 1.21
C ARG A 336 -18.06 1.30 2.12
N ASN A 337 -18.03 1.75 3.37
CA ASN A 337 -19.10 1.47 4.31
C ASN A 337 -20.32 2.36 4.06
N ALA A 338 -21.37 2.16 4.84
CA ALA A 338 -22.60 2.96 4.77
C ALA A 338 -22.39 4.46 5.09
N LYS A 339 -21.28 4.82 5.74
CA LYS A 339 -20.87 6.22 6.03
C LYS A 339 -19.97 6.81 4.94
N ASN A 340 -19.74 6.08 3.85
CA ASN A 340 -18.85 6.44 2.75
C ASN A 340 -17.35 6.51 3.11
N GLU A 341 -16.93 5.89 4.23
CA GLU A 341 -15.52 5.72 4.58
C GLU A 341 -14.92 4.58 3.74
N MET A 342 -13.66 4.72 3.33
CA MET A 342 -12.95 3.71 2.55
C MET A 342 -12.77 2.42 3.36
N LEU A 343 -13.10 1.30 2.72
CA LEU A 343 -12.90 -0.04 3.26
C LEU A 343 -11.85 -0.83 2.49
N GLY A 344 -11.62 -0.48 1.22
CA GLY A 344 -10.55 -1.03 0.40
C GLY A 344 -10.62 -0.58 -1.06
N PHE A 345 -9.49 -0.61 -1.74
CA PHE A 345 -9.38 -0.33 -3.18
C PHE A 345 -8.34 -1.26 -3.81
N SER A 346 -8.45 -1.51 -5.12
CA SER A 346 -7.43 -2.26 -5.87
C SER A 346 -6.67 -1.33 -6.82
N ASN A 347 -5.43 -1.70 -7.14
CA ASN A 347 -4.82 -1.24 -8.39
C ASN A 347 -5.60 -1.81 -9.59
N PRO A 348 -5.47 -1.23 -10.78
CA PRO A 348 -6.27 -1.65 -11.91
C PRO A 348 -5.78 -2.93 -12.59
N ILE A 349 -6.69 -3.60 -13.31
CA ILE A 349 -6.34 -4.41 -14.48
C ILE A 349 -6.47 -3.50 -15.71
N PHE A 350 -5.43 -3.44 -16.53
CA PHE A 350 -5.42 -2.65 -17.77
C PHE A 350 -5.77 -3.54 -18.97
N PHE A 351 -6.38 -2.95 -19.99
CA PHE A 351 -6.59 -3.60 -21.27
C PHE A 351 -6.28 -2.65 -22.43
N ARG A 352 -5.62 -3.19 -23.46
CA ARG A 352 -5.22 -2.50 -24.69
C ARG A 352 -6.00 -3.03 -25.87
N VAL A 353 -6.60 -2.15 -26.63
CA VAL A 353 -7.47 -2.52 -27.75
C VAL A 353 -6.67 -2.64 -29.03
N LYS A 354 -6.67 -3.84 -29.61
CA LYS A 354 -6.13 -4.09 -30.94
C LYS A 354 -7.20 -3.77 -31.98
N TYR A 355 -7.02 -2.64 -32.66
CA TYR A 355 -7.85 -2.29 -33.81
C TYR A 355 -7.54 -3.22 -34.98
N PRO A 356 -8.54 -3.63 -35.78
CA PRO A 356 -8.27 -4.34 -37.02
C PRO A 356 -7.36 -3.49 -37.89
N ASP A 357 -6.34 -4.11 -38.50
CA ASP A 357 -5.49 -3.44 -39.47
C ASP A 357 -6.40 -2.78 -40.51
N GLU A 358 -6.23 -1.47 -40.74
CA GLU A 358 -6.78 -0.84 -41.93
C GLU A 358 -6.15 -1.57 -43.12
N SER A 359 -6.88 -2.55 -43.69
CA SER A 359 -6.50 -3.17 -44.94
C SER A 359 -6.18 -2.02 -45.91
N PRO A 360 -5.01 -2.02 -46.58
CA PRO A 360 -4.70 -0.97 -47.52
C PRO A 360 -5.86 -0.90 -48.50
N ARG A 361 -6.55 0.25 -48.53
CA ARG A 361 -7.63 0.50 -49.49
C ARG A 361 -7.09 0.03 -50.83
N ALA A 362 -7.67 -1.04 -51.36
CA ALA A 362 -7.39 -1.50 -52.71
C ALA A 362 -7.41 -0.25 -53.57
N SER A 363 -6.27 0.05 -54.19
CA SER A 363 -6.14 1.16 -55.12
C SER A 363 -7.32 1.02 -56.06
N LYS A 364 -8.26 1.97 -55.98
CA LYS A 364 -9.25 2.11 -57.03
C LYS A 364 -8.43 2.37 -58.28
N ASP A 365 -8.38 1.37 -59.15
CA ASP A 365 -7.97 1.51 -60.53
C ASP A 365 -8.58 2.81 -61.06
N GLN A 366 -7.73 3.81 -61.26
CA GLN A 366 -8.03 4.96 -62.07
C GLN A 366 -7.12 4.93 -63.29
N LYS A 367 -7.77 4.48 -64.38
CA LYS A 367 -7.48 4.64 -65.80
C LYS A 367 -6.59 3.61 -66.47
#